data_AF-A0A2E4JP58-F1
#
_entry.id   AF-A0A2E4JP58-F1
#
_cell.length_a   1.000
_cell.length_b   1.000
_cell.length_c   1.000
_cell.angle_alpha   90.00
_cell.angle_beta   90.00
_cell.angle_gamma   90.00
#
_symmetry.space_group_name_H-M   'P 1'
#
loop_
_entity.id
_entity.type
_entity.pdbx_description
1 polymer ?
#
loop_
_entity_poly.entity_id
_entity_poly.type
_entity_poly.pdbx_seq_one_letter_code
_entity_poly.pdbx_strand_id
1 'polypeptide(L)'
;MIKNLYLDTEVLFEMANMRYVKYAIVTVLFASLISIAPSISYSQLVETTVEVDKSSYSIGETVSIGGIVPKAADGVPVVIQVFNPRNMLYSIDQVIPIGHHPPKAIPTPIPSRTSDPTEQQPSGCLIATAAFGSELSPQVQFLRNFRDDGILSTTSGTSFMNVFNAWYYSFSPHIADYERNNPWLQQIVKTSMYPLIGILGISEKAYGLFNGEYGAIIAGLTASSMIGAVYFFPLALIIKQVRQYKISLRTILIIFGVIITSVLLGIVSNSIHLLMISTTALVLSTLVISAILSAKIFYKYIIQRTKLIYN
;
A
#
# COMPACT_ATOMS: atom_id res chain seq x y z
N MET A 1 17.40 12.22 -49.78
CA MET A 1 18.02 11.29 -48.82
C MET A 1 17.50 11.44 -47.38
N ILE A 2 16.80 12.52 -47.00
CA ILE A 2 16.34 12.78 -45.61
C ILE A 2 14.93 12.22 -45.31
N LYS A 3 14.12 11.89 -46.33
CA LYS A 3 12.76 11.35 -46.14
C LYS A 3 12.68 9.90 -45.65
N ASN A 4 13.73 9.09 -45.81
CA ASN A 4 13.72 7.68 -45.37
C ASN A 4 14.07 7.49 -43.89
N LEU A 5 14.82 8.41 -43.26
CA LEU A 5 15.16 8.28 -41.83
C LEU A 5 13.95 8.55 -40.92
N TYR A 6 13.02 9.41 -41.33
CA TYR A 6 11.85 9.78 -40.52
C TYR A 6 10.78 8.67 -40.51
N LEU A 7 10.62 7.95 -41.64
CA LEU A 7 9.76 6.76 -41.71
C LEU A 7 10.31 5.63 -40.84
N ASP A 8 11.63 5.43 -40.80
CA ASP A 8 12.22 4.39 -39.96
C ASP A 8 12.05 4.67 -38.46
N THR A 9 12.08 5.92 -38.01
CA THR A 9 11.82 6.26 -36.60
C THR A 9 10.36 6.06 -36.18
N GLU A 10 9.39 6.39 -37.04
CA GLU A 10 7.97 6.10 -36.74
C GLU A 10 7.70 4.60 -36.76
N VAL A 11 8.23 3.87 -37.75
CA VAL A 11 8.06 2.41 -37.85
C VAL A 11 8.80 1.69 -36.71
N LEU A 12 9.99 2.15 -36.30
CA LEU A 12 10.68 1.62 -35.13
C LEU A 12 9.94 1.94 -33.82
N PHE A 13 9.36 3.12 -33.69
CA PHE A 13 8.52 3.48 -32.54
C PHE A 13 7.24 2.62 -32.51
N GLU A 14 6.60 2.39 -33.67
CA GLU A 14 5.39 1.58 -33.79
C GLU A 14 5.66 0.08 -33.59
N MET A 15 6.81 -0.43 -34.07
CA MET A 15 7.29 -1.79 -33.82
C MET A 15 7.73 -2.00 -32.36
N ALA A 16 8.35 -1.00 -31.73
CA ALA A 16 8.63 -1.03 -30.29
C ALA A 16 7.32 -1.05 -29.49
N ASN A 17 6.36 -0.19 -29.82
CA ASN A 17 5.07 -0.08 -29.15
C ASN A 17 4.21 -1.35 -29.30
N MET A 18 4.28 -2.02 -30.46
CA MET A 18 3.64 -3.33 -30.70
C MET A 18 4.27 -4.48 -29.91
N ARG A 19 5.57 -4.41 -29.62
CA ARG A 19 6.24 -5.34 -28.69
C ARG A 19 5.81 -5.06 -27.24
N TYR A 20 5.79 -3.80 -26.80
CA TYR A 20 5.52 -3.43 -25.40
C TYR A 20 4.18 -3.91 -24.84
N VAL A 21 3.10 -3.98 -25.63
CA VAL A 21 1.80 -4.45 -25.12
C VAL A 21 1.72 -5.97 -24.93
N LYS A 22 2.43 -6.77 -25.74
CA LYS A 22 2.63 -8.21 -25.42
C LYS A 22 3.37 -8.39 -24.12
N TYR A 23 4.29 -7.49 -23.83
CA TYR A 23 5.06 -7.47 -22.60
C TYR A 23 4.43 -6.61 -21.51
N ALA A 24 3.20 -6.07 -21.63
CA ALA A 24 2.64 -5.22 -20.57
C ALA A 24 2.50 -6.00 -19.24
N ILE A 25 2.06 -7.26 -19.31
CA ILE A 25 2.01 -8.13 -18.13
C ILE A 25 3.42 -8.57 -17.73
N VAL A 26 4.30 -8.85 -18.69
CA VAL A 26 5.70 -9.25 -18.43
C VAL A 26 6.53 -8.12 -17.81
N THR A 27 6.27 -6.87 -18.18
CA THR A 27 6.87 -5.65 -17.64
C THR A 27 6.29 -5.32 -16.28
N VAL A 28 5.02 -5.64 -16.01
CA VAL A 28 4.44 -5.61 -14.66
C VAL A 28 5.07 -6.68 -13.77
N LEU A 29 5.28 -7.89 -14.27
CA LEU A 29 6.03 -8.93 -13.56
C LEU A 29 7.48 -8.48 -13.30
N PHE A 30 8.14 -7.88 -14.29
CA PHE A 30 9.50 -7.35 -14.13
C PHE A 30 9.53 -6.13 -13.17
N ALA A 31 8.54 -5.25 -13.23
CA ALA A 31 8.38 -4.15 -12.30
C ALA A 31 8.12 -4.66 -10.87
N SER A 32 7.39 -5.76 -10.71
CA SER A 32 7.20 -6.40 -9.41
C SER A 32 8.51 -6.97 -8.84
N LEU A 33 9.45 -7.40 -9.70
CA LEU A 33 10.82 -7.73 -9.27
C LEU A 33 11.62 -6.47 -8.87
N ILE A 34 11.47 -5.34 -9.57
CA ILE A 34 12.18 -4.07 -9.27
C ILE A 34 11.67 -3.43 -7.98
N SER A 35 10.36 -3.50 -7.70
CA SER A 35 9.74 -2.96 -6.48
C SER A 35 10.27 -3.56 -5.18
N ILE A 36 11.11 -4.59 -5.26
CA ILE A 36 11.72 -5.27 -4.12
C ILE A 36 13.10 -4.68 -3.74
N ALA A 37 13.77 -3.95 -4.64
CA ALA A 37 15.09 -3.38 -4.34
C ALA A 37 15.11 -2.49 -3.08
N PRO A 38 14.09 -1.64 -2.82
CA PRO A 38 13.99 -0.91 -1.57
C PRO A 38 13.66 -1.84 -0.38
N SER A 39 12.77 -2.83 -0.57
CA SER A 39 12.30 -3.67 0.52
C SER A 39 13.34 -4.69 1.01
N ILE A 40 14.30 -5.11 0.17
CA ILE A 40 15.49 -5.88 0.64
C ILE A 40 16.36 -5.03 1.56
N SER A 41 16.40 -3.71 1.36
CA SER A 41 17.15 -2.79 2.22
C SER A 41 16.43 -2.51 3.56
N TYR A 42 15.09 -2.52 3.56
CA TYR A 42 14.27 -2.38 4.77
C TYR A 42 14.02 -3.72 5.50
N SER A 43 14.21 -4.87 4.85
CA SER A 43 13.98 -6.20 5.45
C SER A 43 15.22 -6.81 6.08
N GLN A 44 16.29 -6.05 6.33
CA GLN A 44 17.26 -6.51 7.31
C GLN A 44 16.55 -6.53 8.66
N LEU A 45 16.03 -7.70 9.04
CA LEU A 45 15.81 -8.07 10.43
C LEU A 45 17.17 -7.98 11.11
N VAL A 46 17.54 -6.76 11.49
CA VAL A 46 18.63 -6.59 12.41
C VAL A 46 18.02 -6.82 13.78
N GLU A 47 18.43 -7.93 14.38
CA GLU A 47 17.96 -8.42 15.66
C GLU A 47 18.06 -7.29 16.70
N THR A 48 16.91 -6.74 17.07
CA THR A 48 16.83 -5.73 18.12
C THR A 48 16.82 -6.49 19.43
N THR A 49 17.91 -6.41 20.18
CA THR A 49 17.93 -6.95 21.55
C THR A 49 17.10 -6.04 22.42
N VAL A 50 16.06 -6.59 23.05
CA VAL A 50 15.25 -5.90 24.06
C VAL A 50 15.49 -6.61 25.38
N GLU A 51 16.14 -5.93 26.30
CA GLU A 51 16.31 -6.39 27.67
C GLU A 51 15.33 -5.64 28.58
N VAL A 52 14.72 -6.38 29.50
CA VAL A 52 13.88 -5.84 30.56
C VAL A 52 14.56 -6.10 31.90
N ASP A 53 14.46 -5.16 32.83
CA ASP A 53 15.16 -5.25 34.12
C ASP A 53 14.62 -6.36 35.03
N LYS A 54 13.34 -6.74 34.85
CA LYS A 54 12.68 -7.82 35.60
C LYS A 54 11.79 -8.68 34.70
N SER A 55 11.56 -9.92 35.15
CA SER A 55 10.65 -10.88 34.52
C SER A 55 9.19 -10.72 34.94
N SER A 56 8.89 -9.93 35.98
CA SER A 56 7.54 -9.61 36.43
C SER A 56 7.51 -8.26 37.18
N TYR A 57 6.37 -7.58 37.14
CA TYR A 57 6.16 -6.25 37.73
C TYR A 57 4.85 -6.19 38.52
N SER A 58 4.86 -5.41 39.59
CA SER A 58 3.69 -5.06 40.43
C SER A 58 3.20 -3.64 40.13
N ILE A 59 1.98 -3.33 40.56
CA ILE A 59 1.38 -2.00 40.38
C ILE A 59 2.26 -0.93 41.04
N GLY A 60 2.62 0.11 40.27
CA GLY A 60 3.46 1.21 40.73
C GLY A 60 4.96 1.00 40.52
N GLU A 61 5.39 -0.16 40.00
CA GLU A 61 6.78 -0.36 39.61
C GLU A 61 7.12 0.30 38.28
N THR A 62 8.37 0.76 38.15
CA THR A 62 8.92 1.27 36.90
C THR A 62 9.48 0.12 36.08
N VAL A 63 9.12 0.05 34.80
CA VAL A 63 9.67 -0.92 33.83
C VAL A 63 10.80 -0.24 33.09
N SER A 64 12.02 -0.80 33.14
CA SER A 64 13.17 -0.31 32.39
C SER A 64 13.42 -1.21 31.18
N ILE A 65 13.35 -0.62 29.99
CA ILE A 65 13.52 -1.33 28.71
C ILE A 65 14.77 -0.78 28.03
N GLY A 66 15.75 -1.64 27.77
CA GLY A 66 17.01 -1.31 27.11
C GLY A 66 17.23 -2.14 25.85
N GLY A 67 18.07 -1.65 24.94
CA GLY A 67 18.36 -2.38 23.71
C GLY A 67 19.33 -1.69 22.76
N ILE A 68 19.83 -2.43 21.78
CA ILE A 68 20.65 -1.88 20.69
C ILE A 68 19.73 -1.62 19.50
N VAL A 69 19.60 -0.35 19.12
CA VAL A 69 18.98 0.00 17.84
C VAL A 69 20.06 -0.10 16.75
N PRO A 70 19.86 -0.97 15.75
CA PRO A 70 20.82 -1.11 14.67
C PRO A 70 20.86 0.14 13.80
N LYS A 71 21.97 0.35 13.10
CA LYS A 71 22.20 1.55 12.30
C LYS A 71 21.10 1.73 11.25
N ALA A 72 20.15 2.62 11.54
CA ALA A 72 19.13 3.05 10.60
C ALA A 72 19.81 3.85 9.46
N ALA A 73 19.22 3.83 8.25
CA ALA A 73 19.66 4.68 7.17
C ALA A 73 19.61 6.16 7.60
N ASP A 74 20.61 6.96 7.20
CA ASP A 74 20.70 8.37 7.61
C ASP A 74 19.39 9.12 7.29
N GLY A 75 18.82 9.78 8.31
CA GLY A 75 17.56 10.53 8.18
C GLY A 75 16.27 9.75 8.41
N VAL A 76 16.34 8.45 8.75
CA VAL A 76 15.16 7.66 9.13
C VAL A 76 14.94 7.74 10.65
N PRO A 77 13.80 8.27 11.13
CA PRO A 77 13.51 8.32 12.57
C PRO A 77 13.29 6.91 13.13
N VAL A 78 13.85 6.64 14.30
CA VAL A 78 13.63 5.39 15.05
C VAL A 78 12.39 5.57 15.92
N VAL A 79 11.39 4.70 15.76
CA VAL A 79 10.15 4.72 16.55
C VAL A 79 10.09 3.47 17.43
N ILE A 80 9.93 3.69 18.74
CA ILE A 80 9.72 2.61 19.72
C ILE A 80 8.23 2.56 20.05
N GLN A 81 7.61 1.40 19.84
CA GLN A 81 6.19 1.17 20.14
C GLN A 81 6.06 0.11 21.23
N VAL A 82 5.30 0.41 22.28
CA VAL A 82 5.04 -0.53 23.38
C VAL A 82 3.60 -1.01 23.29
N PHE A 83 3.43 -2.32 23.17
CA PHE A 83 2.12 -2.97 23.08
C PHE A 83 1.81 -3.71 24.38
N ASN A 84 0.52 -3.77 24.71
CA ASN A 84 0.03 -4.63 25.78
C ASN A 84 -0.14 -6.08 25.30
N PRO A 85 -0.40 -7.06 26.20
CA PRO A 85 -0.61 -8.46 25.80
C PRO A 85 -1.82 -8.73 24.91
N ARG A 86 -2.67 -7.72 24.68
CA ARG A 86 -3.80 -7.74 23.75
C ARG A 86 -3.50 -6.98 22.45
N ASN A 87 -2.23 -6.71 22.15
CA ASN A 87 -1.77 -5.97 20.97
C ASN A 87 -2.23 -4.50 20.88
N MET A 88 -2.66 -3.89 21.99
CA MET A 88 -3.01 -2.46 22.02
C MET A 88 -1.76 -1.61 22.30
N LEU A 89 -1.57 -0.53 21.53
CA LEU A 89 -0.48 0.42 21.70
C LEU A 89 -0.67 1.26 22.97
N TYR A 90 0.35 1.32 23.83
CA TYR A 90 0.44 2.31 24.91
C TYR A 90 1.19 3.55 24.42
N SER A 91 0.63 4.74 24.69
CA SER A 91 1.32 6.01 24.46
C SER A 91 2.29 6.26 25.61
N ILE A 92 3.56 6.50 25.28
CA ILE A 92 4.59 6.88 26.25
C ILE A 92 4.82 8.37 26.08
N ASP A 93 4.47 9.17 27.07
CA ASP A 93 4.87 10.58 27.10
C ASP A 93 6.38 10.65 27.34
N GLN A 94 7.11 11.23 26.38
CA GLN A 94 8.55 11.37 26.48
C GLN A 94 8.86 12.45 27.52
N VAL A 95 9.32 12.04 28.71
CA VAL A 95 9.80 13.00 29.72
C VAL A 95 11.21 13.43 29.33
N ILE A 96 11.35 14.68 28.88
CA ILE A 96 12.65 15.32 28.64
C ILE A 96 13.43 15.33 29.96
N PRO A 97 14.71 14.88 30.01
CA PRO A 97 15.48 14.90 31.25
C PRO A 97 15.65 16.34 31.74
N ILE A 98 15.02 16.65 32.87
CA ILE A 98 15.11 17.97 33.51
C ILE A 98 16.53 18.11 34.08
N GLY A 99 17.30 19.04 33.51
CA GLY A 99 18.58 19.44 34.06
C GLY A 99 18.45 19.96 35.49
N HIS A 100 19.21 19.34 36.40
CA HIS A 100 19.65 19.77 37.73
C HIS A 100 19.04 21.07 38.31
N HIS A 101 18.03 20.93 39.19
CA HIS A 101 17.85 21.79 40.37
C HIS A 101 17.15 21.03 41.53
N PRO A 102 17.46 21.34 42.80
CA PRO A 102 17.10 20.53 43.97
C PRO A 102 15.59 20.63 44.31
N PRO A 103 15.04 19.66 45.07
CA PRO A 103 13.59 19.49 45.17
C PRO A 103 12.97 20.61 46.01
N LYS A 104 11.94 21.26 45.47
CA LYS A 104 11.05 22.16 46.22
C LYS A 104 9.63 21.63 46.17
N ALA A 105 8.97 21.75 47.32
CA ALA A 105 7.74 21.11 47.78
C ALA A 105 6.55 21.07 46.80
N ILE A 106 5.68 20.07 47.05
CA ILE A 106 4.36 19.82 46.47
C ILE A 106 3.49 21.10 46.39
N PRO A 107 2.78 21.31 45.27
CA PRO A 107 1.37 21.70 45.36
C PRO A 107 0.45 20.99 44.34
N THR A 108 -0.66 20.46 44.87
CA THR A 108 -2.09 20.54 44.47
C THR A 108 -2.48 20.60 42.96
N PRO A 109 -3.54 19.89 42.51
CA PRO A 109 -3.85 19.70 41.10
C PRO A 109 -4.37 20.97 40.41
N ILE A 110 -3.80 21.29 39.25
CA ILE A 110 -4.19 22.39 38.36
C ILE A 110 -4.62 21.76 37.02
N PRO A 111 -5.70 22.26 36.38
CA PRO A 111 -6.44 21.54 35.35
C PRO A 111 -5.66 21.44 34.05
N SER A 112 -5.76 20.29 33.39
CA SER A 112 -5.11 20.00 32.11
C SER A 112 -5.48 21.04 31.06
N ARG A 113 -4.53 21.92 30.76
CA ARG A 113 -4.54 22.81 29.62
C ARG A 113 -4.40 21.98 28.34
N THR A 114 -5.18 22.39 27.35
CA THR A 114 -5.13 22.03 25.94
C THR A 114 -3.70 21.81 25.45
N SER A 115 -3.41 20.59 25.01
CA SER A 115 -2.20 20.19 24.30
C SER A 115 -2.18 20.82 22.91
N ASP A 116 -1.15 21.62 22.64
CA ASP A 116 -0.75 21.99 21.27
C ASP A 116 0.13 20.87 20.68
N PRO A 117 0.07 20.60 19.36
CA PRO A 117 0.46 19.33 18.76
C PRO A 117 1.95 19.31 18.42
N THR A 118 2.73 18.49 19.14
CA THR A 118 4.03 18.05 18.65
C THR A 118 3.87 16.65 18.05
N GLU A 119 4.09 16.57 16.74
CA GLU A 119 4.11 15.40 15.86
C GLU A 119 4.33 14.03 16.52
N GLN A 120 3.23 13.39 16.96
CA GLN A 120 3.16 11.93 16.99
C GLN A 120 2.82 11.49 15.55
N GLN A 121 3.81 11.06 14.77
CA GLN A 121 3.54 10.44 13.47
C GLN A 121 2.75 9.14 13.69
N PRO A 122 1.47 9.06 13.27
CA PRO A 122 0.71 7.84 13.38
C PRO A 122 1.08 6.95 12.20
N SER A 123 1.83 5.88 12.47
CA SER A 123 2.21 4.88 11.48
C SER A 123 0.94 4.20 10.93
N GLY A 124 0.55 4.54 9.70
CA GLY A 124 -0.28 3.64 8.91
C GLY A 124 -0.95 4.19 7.67
N CYS A 125 -1.54 5.38 7.75
CA CYS A 125 -2.37 5.95 6.68
C CYS A 125 -2.23 7.48 6.62
N LEU A 126 -1.01 7.97 6.33
CA LEU A 126 -0.64 9.40 6.40
C LEU A 126 -1.53 10.28 5.50
N ILE A 127 -1.68 9.88 4.23
CA ILE A 127 -2.50 10.60 3.24
C ILE A 127 -3.98 10.59 3.67
N ALA A 128 -4.50 9.45 4.12
CA ALA A 128 -5.90 9.37 4.56
C ALA A 128 -6.14 10.23 5.82
N THR A 129 -5.17 10.25 6.73
CA THR A 129 -5.24 11.08 7.95
C THR A 129 -5.24 12.55 7.60
N ALA A 130 -4.40 12.98 6.64
CA ALA A 130 -4.42 14.35 6.13
C ALA A 130 -5.77 14.68 5.46
N ALA A 131 -6.32 13.77 4.65
CA ALA A 131 -7.59 13.96 3.93
C ALA A 131 -8.82 14.07 4.84
N PHE A 132 -8.89 13.21 5.86
CA PHE A 132 -10.02 13.17 6.78
C PHE A 132 -9.81 14.01 8.04
N GLY A 133 -8.63 14.60 8.22
CA GLY A 133 -8.28 15.52 9.30
C GLY A 133 -8.02 14.86 10.66
N SER A 134 -8.24 13.55 10.79
CA SER A 134 -7.99 12.81 12.02
C SER A 134 -7.75 11.32 11.74
N GLU A 135 -6.80 10.73 12.47
CA GLU A 135 -6.58 9.28 12.46
C GLU A 135 -7.72 8.50 13.13
N LEU A 136 -8.52 9.19 13.96
CA LEU A 136 -9.72 8.64 14.63
C LEU A 136 -10.97 8.76 13.75
N SER A 137 -10.85 9.33 12.55
CA SER A 137 -11.99 9.38 11.63
C SER A 137 -12.45 7.94 11.28
N PRO A 138 -13.76 7.70 11.15
CA PRO A 138 -14.29 6.36 10.84
C PRO A 138 -13.69 5.75 9.56
N GLN A 139 -13.38 6.60 8.58
CA GLN A 139 -12.76 6.20 7.32
C GLN A 139 -11.34 5.67 7.52
N VAL A 140 -10.52 6.36 8.31
CA VAL A 140 -9.14 5.94 8.57
C VAL A 140 -9.12 4.70 9.48
N GLN A 141 -10.01 4.65 10.47
CA GLN A 141 -10.15 3.48 11.34
C GLN A 141 -10.57 2.23 10.56
N PHE A 142 -11.50 2.35 9.62
CA PHE A 142 -11.85 1.25 8.72
C PHE A 142 -10.63 0.70 7.97
N LEU A 143 -9.82 1.58 7.37
CA LEU A 143 -8.62 1.17 6.65
C LEU A 143 -7.61 0.46 7.56
N ARG A 144 -7.41 0.97 8.79
CA ARG A 144 -6.52 0.39 9.78
C ARG A 144 -6.99 -0.97 10.24
N ASN A 145 -8.25 -1.11 10.63
CA ASN A 145 -8.81 -2.38 11.11
C ASN A 145 -8.75 -3.45 10.03
N PHE A 146 -9.13 -3.12 8.78
CA PHE A 146 -9.06 -4.10 7.71
C PHE A 146 -7.61 -4.54 7.41
N ARG A 147 -6.66 -3.59 7.47
CA ARG A 147 -5.24 -3.89 7.33
C ARG A 147 -4.74 -4.77 8.47
N ASP A 148 -4.99 -4.37 9.71
CA ASP A 148 -4.36 -4.94 10.91
C ASP A 148 -4.99 -6.29 11.28
N ASP A 149 -6.31 -6.38 11.28
CA ASP A 149 -7.03 -7.59 11.68
C ASP A 149 -7.21 -8.57 10.51
N GLY A 150 -7.29 -8.06 9.28
CA GLY A 150 -7.50 -8.85 8.07
C GLY A 150 -6.22 -9.18 7.31
N ILE A 151 -5.58 -8.17 6.72
CA ILE A 151 -4.48 -8.40 5.79
C ILE A 151 -3.20 -8.87 6.51
N LEU A 152 -2.81 -8.20 7.60
CA LEU A 152 -1.59 -8.51 8.35
C LEU A 152 -1.71 -9.77 9.23
N SER A 153 -2.91 -10.33 9.39
CA SER A 153 -3.09 -11.63 10.04
C SER A 153 -2.77 -12.82 9.12
N THR A 154 -2.35 -12.55 7.87
CA THR A 154 -1.97 -13.57 6.88
C THR A 154 -0.53 -13.38 6.39
N THR A 155 0.12 -14.47 5.99
CA THR A 155 1.50 -14.47 5.47
C THR A 155 1.56 -13.79 4.11
N SER A 156 0.61 -14.10 3.21
CA SER A 156 0.52 -13.47 1.89
C SER A 156 0.22 -11.97 2.00
N GLY A 157 -0.72 -11.58 2.87
CA GLY A 157 -1.05 -10.18 3.11
C GLY A 157 0.10 -9.40 3.73
N THR A 158 0.79 -9.95 4.73
CA THR A 158 1.99 -9.33 5.33
C THR A 158 3.11 -9.16 4.30
N SER A 159 3.35 -10.18 3.48
CA SER A 159 4.37 -10.11 2.42
C SER A 159 4.07 -9.02 1.39
N PHE A 160 2.80 -8.91 0.96
CA PHE A 160 2.37 -7.81 0.10
C PHE A 160 2.55 -6.45 0.77
N MET A 161 2.14 -6.32 2.04
CA MET A 161 2.22 -5.08 2.80
C MET A 161 3.66 -4.61 3.00
N ASN A 162 4.65 -5.51 3.07
CA ASN A 162 6.07 -5.13 3.10
C ASN A 162 6.50 -4.37 1.84
N VAL A 163 6.11 -4.86 0.66
CA VAL A 163 6.40 -4.20 -0.63
C VAL A 163 5.60 -2.90 -0.76
N PHE A 164 4.30 -2.96 -0.43
CA PHE A 164 3.42 -1.80 -0.49
C PHE A 164 3.89 -0.68 0.43
N ASN A 165 4.27 -0.97 1.68
CA ASN A 165 4.72 0.01 2.65
C ASN A 165 6.01 0.69 2.20
N ALA A 166 6.99 -0.07 1.68
CA ALA A 166 8.22 0.49 1.15
C ALA A 166 7.95 1.50 0.01
N TRP A 167 7.01 1.17 -0.88
CA TRP A 167 6.57 2.09 -1.92
C TRP A 167 5.79 3.28 -1.36
N TYR A 168 4.79 3.05 -0.51
CA TYR A 168 3.90 4.07 0.03
C TYR A 168 4.63 5.11 0.88
N TYR A 169 5.50 4.67 1.81
CA TYR A 169 6.24 5.58 2.70
C TYR A 169 7.38 6.31 1.99
N SER A 170 7.76 5.91 0.78
CA SER A 170 8.76 6.64 -0.01
C SER A 170 8.30 8.03 -0.46
N PHE A 171 6.99 8.28 -0.52
CA PHE A 171 6.43 9.56 -0.97
C PHE A 171 5.30 10.10 -0.09
N SER A 172 4.59 9.25 0.66
CA SER A 172 3.40 9.66 1.41
C SER A 172 3.61 10.74 2.47
N PRO A 173 4.76 10.84 3.19
CA PRO A 173 4.98 11.94 4.13
C PRO A 173 4.91 13.30 3.44
N HIS A 174 5.64 13.45 2.32
CA HIS A 174 5.67 14.70 1.56
C HIS A 174 4.29 15.09 1.01
N ILE A 175 3.51 14.12 0.51
CA ILE A 175 2.16 14.36 0.05
C ILE A 175 1.23 14.76 1.19
N ALA A 176 1.29 14.07 2.34
CA ALA A 176 0.46 14.38 3.50
C ALA A 176 0.76 15.78 4.07
N ASP A 177 2.04 16.16 4.13
CA ASP A 177 2.44 17.49 4.57
C ASP A 177 1.94 18.57 3.61
N TYR A 178 2.07 18.33 2.30
CA TYR A 178 1.55 19.25 1.29
C TYR A 178 0.02 19.37 1.34
N GLU A 179 -0.68 18.27 1.60
CA GLU A 179 -2.12 18.22 1.74
C GLU A 179 -2.63 19.05 2.94
N ARG A 180 -1.97 18.94 4.11
CA ARG A 180 -2.33 19.73 5.30
C ARG A 180 -2.23 21.24 5.07
N ASN A 181 -1.34 21.67 4.18
CA ASN A 181 -1.13 23.08 3.84
C ASN A 181 -2.04 23.58 2.72
N ASN A 182 -2.75 22.69 2.00
CA ASN A 182 -3.50 23.04 0.79
C ASN A 182 -4.94 22.46 0.82
N PRO A 183 -5.95 23.25 1.25
CA PRO A 183 -7.34 22.79 1.37
C PRO A 183 -7.94 22.23 0.07
N TRP A 184 -7.56 22.78 -1.09
CA TRP A 184 -8.04 22.30 -2.39
C TRP A 184 -7.51 20.89 -2.70
N LEU A 185 -6.25 20.60 -2.36
CA LEU A 185 -5.66 19.27 -2.56
C LEU A 185 -6.28 18.28 -1.59
N GLN A 186 -6.43 18.66 -0.32
CA GLN A 186 -7.12 17.84 0.69
C GLN A 186 -8.51 17.42 0.22
N GLN A 187 -9.28 18.34 -0.36
CA GLN A 187 -10.60 18.02 -0.87
C GLN A 187 -10.55 17.06 -2.07
N ILE A 188 -9.60 17.24 -2.99
CA ILE A 188 -9.41 16.31 -4.13
C ILE A 188 -9.04 14.91 -3.63
N VAL A 189 -8.07 14.81 -2.72
CA VAL A 189 -7.63 13.53 -2.14
C VAL A 189 -8.80 12.87 -1.41
N LYS A 190 -9.47 13.60 -0.51
CA LYS A 190 -10.65 13.12 0.21
C LYS A 190 -11.76 12.62 -0.72
N THR A 191 -12.11 13.39 -1.75
CA THR A 191 -13.10 12.97 -2.75
C THR A 191 -12.66 11.72 -3.49
N SER A 192 -11.39 11.64 -3.89
CA SER A 192 -10.82 10.45 -4.54
C SER A 192 -10.76 9.23 -3.61
N MET A 193 -10.73 9.42 -2.29
CA MET A 193 -10.70 8.30 -1.34
C MET A 193 -12.07 7.64 -1.14
N TYR A 194 -13.20 8.32 -1.39
CA TYR A 194 -14.52 7.71 -1.15
C TYR A 194 -14.79 6.45 -1.99
N PRO A 195 -14.57 6.44 -3.32
CA PRO A 195 -14.73 5.21 -4.09
C PRO A 195 -13.71 4.15 -3.69
N LEU A 196 -12.49 4.55 -3.29
CA LEU A 196 -11.44 3.63 -2.83
C LEU A 196 -11.87 2.91 -1.53
N ILE A 197 -12.38 3.65 -0.56
CA ILE A 197 -12.92 3.09 0.69
C ILE A 197 -14.10 2.15 0.39
N GLY A 198 -14.98 2.52 -0.53
CA GLY A 198 -16.09 1.66 -0.97
C GLY A 198 -15.60 0.34 -1.58
N ILE A 199 -14.58 0.39 -2.44
CA ILE A 199 -13.93 -0.80 -3.00
C ILE A 199 -13.32 -1.67 -1.91
N LEU A 200 -12.63 -1.07 -0.93
CA LEU A 200 -12.04 -1.79 0.18
C LEU A 200 -13.10 -2.39 1.11
N GLY A 201 -14.26 -1.75 1.28
CA GLY A 201 -15.40 -2.35 2.00
C GLY A 201 -15.99 -3.57 1.30
N ILE A 202 -16.01 -3.58 -0.04
CA ILE A 202 -16.39 -4.77 -0.80
C ILE A 202 -15.32 -5.86 -0.68
N SER A 203 -14.05 -5.46 -0.70
CA SER A 203 -12.90 -6.35 -0.52
C SER A 203 -12.87 -7.00 0.87
N GLU A 204 -13.21 -6.26 1.93
CA GLU A 204 -13.33 -6.78 3.30
C GLU A 204 -14.47 -7.80 3.40
N LYS A 205 -15.62 -7.53 2.78
CA LYS A 205 -16.71 -8.51 2.71
C LYS A 205 -16.28 -9.77 1.96
N ALA A 206 -15.53 -9.61 0.87
CA ALA A 206 -14.99 -10.73 0.11
C ALA A 206 -13.93 -11.52 0.90
N TYR A 207 -13.11 -10.83 1.71
CA TYR A 207 -12.20 -11.46 2.68
C TYR A 207 -12.98 -12.39 3.60
N GLY A 208 -14.05 -11.90 4.23
CA GLY A 208 -14.86 -12.66 5.20
C GLY A 208 -15.61 -13.87 4.65
N LEU A 209 -15.63 -14.08 3.32
CA LEU A 209 -16.16 -15.30 2.70
C LEU A 209 -15.21 -16.49 2.82
N PHE A 210 -13.93 -16.24 3.12
CA PHE A 210 -12.88 -17.24 3.22
C PHE A 210 -12.03 -17.00 4.49
N ASN A 211 -11.35 -18.03 4.96
CA ASN A 211 -10.53 -17.92 6.17
C ASN A 211 -9.04 -17.77 5.81
N GLY A 212 -8.31 -16.95 6.57
CA GLY A 212 -6.86 -16.81 6.50
C GLY A 212 -6.34 -16.40 5.12
N GLU A 213 -5.31 -17.10 4.63
CA GLU A 213 -4.61 -16.80 3.36
C GLU A 213 -5.56 -16.64 2.15
N TYR A 214 -6.59 -17.48 2.04
CA TYR A 214 -7.54 -17.41 0.94
C TYR A 214 -8.37 -16.12 1.00
N GLY A 215 -8.73 -15.67 2.21
CA GLY A 215 -9.39 -14.39 2.42
C GLY A 215 -8.53 -13.23 1.92
N ALA A 216 -7.24 -13.21 2.28
CA ALA A 216 -6.32 -12.16 1.87
C ALA A 216 -6.09 -12.14 0.34
N ILE A 217 -5.95 -13.31 -0.29
CA ILE A 217 -5.81 -13.41 -1.76
C ILE A 217 -7.07 -12.90 -2.46
N ILE A 218 -8.24 -13.33 -2.01
CA ILE A 218 -9.53 -12.91 -2.60
C ILE A 218 -9.74 -11.41 -2.42
N ALA A 219 -9.46 -10.87 -1.23
CA ALA A 219 -9.47 -9.44 -0.98
C ALA A 219 -8.54 -8.69 -1.96
N GLY A 220 -7.28 -9.13 -2.07
CA GLY A 220 -6.33 -8.53 -3.00
C GLY A 220 -6.82 -8.52 -4.44
N LEU A 221 -7.44 -9.62 -4.91
CA LEU A 221 -8.03 -9.72 -6.25
C LEU A 221 -9.25 -8.81 -6.43
N THR A 222 -10.15 -8.78 -5.45
CA THR A 222 -11.33 -7.91 -5.46
C THR A 222 -10.93 -6.45 -5.47
N ALA A 223 -10.09 -6.02 -4.54
CA ALA A 223 -9.62 -4.63 -4.47
C ALA A 223 -8.88 -4.22 -5.75
N SER A 224 -7.89 -4.99 -6.19
CA SER A 224 -7.08 -4.65 -7.37
C SER A 224 -7.88 -4.63 -8.66
N SER A 225 -8.81 -5.57 -8.86
CA SER A 225 -9.69 -5.57 -10.04
C SER A 225 -10.59 -4.33 -10.06
N MET A 226 -11.21 -3.97 -8.95
CA MET A 226 -12.07 -2.79 -8.88
C MET A 226 -11.28 -1.48 -9.01
N ILE A 227 -10.11 -1.37 -8.38
CA ILE A 227 -9.22 -0.20 -8.52
C ILE A 227 -8.80 -0.04 -9.99
N GLY A 228 -8.41 -1.14 -10.65
CA GLY A 228 -8.07 -1.12 -12.07
C GLY A 228 -9.23 -0.63 -12.95
N ALA A 229 -10.44 -1.12 -12.68
CA ALA A 229 -11.65 -0.75 -13.43
C ALA A 229 -12.11 0.70 -13.20
N VAL A 230 -11.92 1.26 -12.00
CA VAL A 230 -12.41 2.59 -11.65
C VAL A 230 -11.36 3.68 -11.92
N TYR A 231 -10.12 3.48 -11.46
CA TYR A 231 -9.08 4.54 -11.50
C TYR A 231 -8.16 4.44 -12.71
N PHE A 232 -7.81 3.24 -13.15
CA PHE A 232 -6.81 3.06 -14.23
C PHE A 232 -7.43 2.90 -15.61
N PHE A 233 -8.71 2.54 -15.68
CA PHE A 233 -9.51 2.50 -16.90
C PHE A 233 -9.41 3.77 -17.79
N PRO A 234 -9.57 5.01 -17.27
CA PRO A 234 -9.50 6.20 -18.13
C PRO A 234 -8.09 6.40 -18.72
N LEU A 235 -7.04 6.10 -17.94
CA LEU A 235 -5.66 6.12 -18.44
C LEU A 235 -5.45 5.07 -19.53
N ALA A 236 -6.01 3.87 -19.35
CA ALA A 236 -5.93 2.79 -20.33
C ALA A 236 -6.64 3.13 -21.66
N LEU A 237 -7.69 3.97 -21.65
CA LEU A 237 -8.37 4.41 -22.89
C LEU A 237 -7.50 5.30 -23.79
N ILE A 238 -6.63 6.12 -23.20
CA ILE A 238 -5.75 7.04 -23.94
C ILE A 238 -4.80 6.23 -24.84
N ILE A 239 -4.34 5.08 -24.36
CA ILE A 239 -3.41 4.19 -25.06
C ILE A 239 -4.11 3.52 -26.25
N LYS A 240 -3.85 4.01 -27.47
CA LYS A 240 -4.43 3.47 -28.73
C LYS A 240 -4.24 1.95 -28.86
N GLN A 241 -3.09 1.45 -28.43
CA GLN A 241 -2.76 0.02 -28.48
C GLN A 241 -3.67 -0.84 -27.59
N VAL A 242 -4.14 -0.34 -26.45
CA VAL A 242 -5.10 -1.04 -25.57
C VAL A 242 -6.44 -1.25 -26.28
N ARG A 243 -6.85 -0.30 -27.13
CA ARG A 243 -8.10 -0.36 -27.90
C ARG A 243 -8.03 -1.32 -29.10
N GLN A 244 -6.86 -1.49 -29.69
CA GLN A 244 -6.68 -2.23 -30.95
C GLN A 244 -6.14 -3.65 -30.77
N TYR A 245 -5.36 -3.89 -29.72
CA TYR A 245 -4.68 -5.17 -29.54
C TYR A 245 -5.62 -6.26 -28.99
N LYS A 246 -5.66 -7.43 -29.64
CA LYS A 246 -6.41 -8.60 -29.17
C LYS A 246 -5.57 -9.39 -28.17
N ILE A 247 -5.89 -9.25 -26.88
CA ILE A 247 -5.33 -10.14 -25.85
C ILE A 247 -6.14 -11.43 -25.91
N SER A 248 -5.46 -12.57 -26.08
CA SER A 248 -6.13 -13.88 -26.04
C SER A 248 -6.43 -14.27 -24.60
N LEU A 249 -7.65 -14.73 -24.35
CA LEU A 249 -8.06 -15.21 -23.02
C LEU A 249 -7.13 -16.32 -22.52
N ARG A 250 -6.67 -17.20 -23.44
CA ARG A 250 -5.71 -18.26 -23.13
C ARG A 250 -4.40 -17.73 -22.55
N THR A 251 -3.84 -16.64 -23.08
CA THR A 251 -2.60 -16.06 -22.54
C THR A 251 -2.83 -15.46 -21.16
N ILE A 252 -3.97 -14.80 -20.93
CA ILE A 252 -4.33 -14.27 -19.61
C ILE A 252 -4.42 -15.43 -18.59
N LEU A 253 -5.16 -16.48 -18.92
CA LEU A 253 -5.34 -17.64 -18.04
C LEU A 253 -4.01 -18.36 -17.73
N ILE A 254 -3.11 -18.49 -18.70
CA ILE A 254 -1.79 -19.09 -18.48
C ILE A 254 -0.97 -18.23 -17.50
N ILE A 255 -0.88 -16.92 -17.73
CA ILE A 255 -0.08 -16.05 -16.85
C ILE A 255 -0.67 -16.03 -15.44
N PHE A 256 -1.98 -15.86 -15.33
CA PHE A 256 -2.66 -15.83 -14.05
C PHE A 256 -2.53 -17.17 -13.31
N GLY A 257 -2.63 -18.28 -14.03
CA GLY A 257 -2.37 -19.62 -13.50
C GLY A 257 -0.95 -19.74 -12.92
N VAL A 258 0.07 -19.30 -13.66
CA VAL A 258 1.46 -19.29 -13.17
C VAL A 258 1.62 -18.43 -11.92
N ILE A 259 1.02 -17.24 -11.88
CA ILE A 259 1.11 -16.36 -10.71
C ILE A 259 0.43 -17.00 -9.49
N ILE A 260 -0.80 -17.53 -9.65
CA ILE A 260 -1.50 -18.21 -8.55
C ILE A 260 -0.71 -19.41 -8.05
N THR A 261 -0.17 -20.24 -8.95
CA THR A 261 0.70 -21.35 -8.56
C THR A 261 1.94 -20.86 -7.80
N SER A 262 2.54 -19.74 -8.21
CA SER A 262 3.69 -19.17 -7.50
C SER A 262 3.34 -18.64 -6.09
N VAL A 263 2.14 -18.06 -5.91
CA VAL A 263 1.64 -17.65 -4.58
C VAL A 263 1.43 -18.87 -3.69
N LEU A 264 0.75 -19.90 -4.20
CA LEU A 264 0.53 -21.14 -3.45
C LEU A 264 1.85 -21.82 -3.08
N LEU A 265 2.82 -21.84 -4.00
CA LEU A 265 4.16 -22.34 -3.72
C LEU A 265 4.86 -21.50 -2.64
N GLY A 266 4.71 -20.16 -2.67
CA GLY A 266 5.22 -19.27 -1.64
C GLY A 266 4.64 -19.57 -0.24
N ILE A 267 3.34 -19.85 -0.16
CA ILE A 267 2.67 -20.23 1.09
C ILE A 267 3.18 -21.58 1.59
N VAL A 268 3.21 -22.60 0.73
CA VAL A 268 3.64 -23.97 1.10
C VAL A 268 5.12 -24.00 1.48
N SER A 269 5.96 -23.23 0.80
CA SER A 269 7.40 -23.13 1.10
C SER A 269 7.73 -22.17 2.25
N ASN A 270 6.74 -21.42 2.76
CA ASN A 270 6.90 -20.35 3.74
C ASN A 270 8.03 -19.36 3.38
N SER A 271 8.17 -19.05 2.09
CA SER A 271 9.23 -18.17 1.58
C SER A 271 8.75 -16.74 1.45
N ILE A 272 9.19 -15.88 2.39
CA ILE A 272 8.81 -14.46 2.43
C ILE A 272 9.12 -13.74 1.10
N HIS A 273 10.31 -13.96 0.53
CA HIS A 273 10.72 -13.30 -0.70
C HIS A 273 9.85 -13.71 -1.88
N LEU A 274 9.56 -15.01 -2.02
CA LEU A 274 8.70 -15.51 -3.09
C LEU A 274 7.28 -14.97 -2.95
N LEU A 275 6.76 -14.89 -1.72
CA LEU A 275 5.46 -14.29 -1.44
C LEU A 275 5.42 -12.80 -1.77
N MET A 276 6.45 -12.03 -1.43
CA MET A 276 6.55 -10.61 -1.79
C MET A 276 6.46 -10.41 -3.30
N ILE A 277 7.19 -11.21 -4.10
CA ILE A 277 7.16 -11.11 -5.57
C ILE A 277 5.79 -11.52 -6.09
N SER A 278 5.33 -12.72 -5.71
CA SER A 278 4.14 -13.34 -6.29
C SER A 278 2.85 -12.61 -5.92
N THR A 279 2.70 -12.13 -4.68
CA THR A 279 1.53 -11.36 -4.25
C THR A 279 1.49 -9.98 -4.91
N THR A 280 2.63 -9.30 -5.02
CA THR A 280 2.73 -8.01 -5.74
C THR A 280 2.44 -8.20 -7.23
N ALA A 281 3.01 -9.23 -7.85
CA ALA A 281 2.73 -9.62 -9.23
C ALA A 281 1.24 -9.90 -9.45
N LEU A 282 0.58 -10.59 -8.51
CA LEU A 282 -0.85 -10.87 -8.57
C LEU A 282 -1.69 -9.59 -8.55
N VAL A 283 -1.42 -8.70 -7.59
CA VAL A 283 -2.14 -7.43 -7.44
C VAL A 283 -1.97 -6.54 -8.67
N LEU A 284 -0.73 -6.34 -9.13
CA LEU A 284 -0.47 -5.47 -10.28
C LEU A 284 -1.02 -6.05 -11.59
N SER A 285 -0.88 -7.37 -11.79
CA SER A 285 -1.43 -8.03 -13.00
C SER A 285 -2.94 -7.91 -13.05
N THR A 286 -3.62 -8.12 -11.91
CA THR A 286 -5.08 -8.01 -11.81
C THR A 286 -5.55 -6.57 -12.08
N LEU A 287 -4.86 -5.58 -11.51
CA LEU A 287 -5.13 -4.17 -11.73
C LEU A 287 -5.02 -3.80 -13.22
N VAL A 288 -3.93 -4.20 -13.88
CA VAL A 288 -3.70 -3.88 -15.31
C VAL A 288 -4.68 -4.60 -16.22
N ILE A 289 -4.92 -5.90 -16.00
CA ILE A 289 -5.89 -6.68 -16.78
C ILE A 289 -7.29 -6.06 -16.65
N SER A 290 -7.70 -5.71 -15.43
CA SER A 290 -9.01 -5.10 -15.19
C SER A 290 -9.16 -3.74 -15.88
N ALA A 291 -8.13 -2.88 -15.79
CA ALA A 291 -8.12 -1.59 -16.48
C ALA A 291 -8.27 -1.73 -18.01
N ILE A 292 -7.54 -2.69 -18.61
CA ILE A 292 -7.59 -2.96 -20.05
C ILE A 292 -8.94 -3.55 -20.48
N LEU A 293 -9.51 -4.48 -19.71
CA LEU A 293 -10.81 -5.08 -20.02
C LEU A 293 -11.91 -4.03 -19.96
N SER A 294 -11.94 -3.22 -18.90
CA SER A 294 -12.87 -2.09 -18.76
C SER A 294 -12.71 -1.10 -19.93
N ALA A 295 -11.47 -0.79 -20.34
CA ALA A 295 -11.17 0.11 -21.46
C ALA A 295 -11.81 -0.38 -22.76
N LYS A 296 -11.66 -1.67 -23.04
CA LYS A 296 -12.20 -2.30 -24.24
C LYS A 296 -13.73 -2.37 -24.25
N ILE A 297 -14.34 -2.74 -23.11
CA ILE A 297 -15.79 -2.83 -22.98
C ILE A 297 -16.41 -1.46 -23.25
N PHE A 298 -15.88 -0.41 -22.63
CA PHE A 298 -16.36 0.96 -22.82
C PHE A 298 -16.14 1.48 -24.24
N TYR A 299 -14.95 1.26 -24.83
CA TYR A 299 -14.67 1.66 -26.20
C TYR A 299 -15.62 1.00 -27.21
N LYS A 300 -15.89 -0.30 -27.03
CA LYS A 300 -16.86 -1.04 -27.85
C LYS A 300 -18.27 -0.47 -27.67
N TYR A 301 -18.67 -0.15 -26.44
CA TYR A 301 -19.97 0.45 -26.14
C TYR A 301 -20.16 1.81 -26.85
N ILE A 302 -19.16 2.70 -26.78
CA ILE A 302 -19.20 4.00 -27.46
C ILE A 302 -19.28 3.85 -28.99
N ILE A 303 -18.47 2.96 -29.59
CA ILE A 303 -18.49 2.75 -31.04
C ILE A 303 -19.83 2.18 -31.50
N GLN A 304 -20.40 1.24 -30.76
CA GLN A 304 -21.72 0.70 -31.08
C GLN A 304 -22.80 1.76 -31.01
N ARG A 305 -22.79 2.61 -29.97
CA ARG A 305 -23.74 3.72 -29.82
C ARG A 305 -23.61 4.76 -30.92
N THR A 306 -22.39 5.15 -31.28
CA THR A 306 -22.17 6.13 -32.37
C THR A 306 -22.62 5.59 -33.72
N LYS A 307 -22.35 4.31 -34.05
CA LYS A 307 -22.88 3.70 -35.28
C LYS A 307 -24.42 3.66 -35.34
N LEU A 308 -25.11 3.52 -34.21
CA LEU A 308 -26.57 3.55 -34.14
C LEU A 308 -27.17 4.95 -34.28
N ILE A 309 -26.37 6.02 -34.08
CA ILE A 309 -26.83 7.40 -34.21
C ILE A 309 -26.65 7.92 -35.64
N TYR A 310 -25.66 7.39 -36.37
CA TYR A 310 -25.30 7.85 -37.73
C TYR A 310 -25.83 6.96 -38.87
N ASN A 311 -26.46 5.82 -38.55
CA ASN A 311 -27.18 4.96 -39.51
C ASN A 311 -28.67 4.99 -39.21
#